data_AF-A0A850XEF2-F1
#
_entry.id   AF-A0A850XEF2-F1
#
_cell.length_a   1.000
_cell.length_b   1.000
_cell.length_c   1.000
_cell.angle_alpha   90.00
_cell.angle_beta   90.00
_cell.angle_gamma   90.00
#
_symmetry.space_group_name_H-M   'P 1'
#
loop_
_entity.id
_entity.type
_entity.pdbx_description
1 polymer ?
#
loop_
_entity_poly.entity_id
_entity_poly.type
_entity_poly.pdbx_seq_one_letter_code
_entity_poly.pdbx_strand_id
1 'polypeptide(L)'
;VGNRDDSNLYINMKLKAAAEIGISANHIKLPNTATEADVLKCIASLNGDPAVHGFIVQLPLDSDKPINTEKITNAVAPEKDVDGLSSINAGKLSRGDLGDCFIPCTPKGCMELIRQTGVQVAGKRAVVIGRSKIVGAPMHDLLLWNNATVTTCHSKTSTLAEEVGKADILVVAAGKAEMVKGEWIKPGAIVIDCGINHVPDSTKPSGKRVVGDVAYSTAKEKASYITPVPGGVGPMTVAMLMQSTVESAQRFLEKFQPGKWNIQYHQLSLKMPVPSDIEISQSCIPKPIDQVAREIGLLPDEVELYGQTKAKVHLSTLKRLKNQPDGKYVVVTGITPTPLGEGKSTTTVGLVQALGAHLHQNVFACVRQPSQGPTFGIKGGAAGGGYCQVVPMEEFNLHLTGDIHAITAANNLVAAAVDARIFHELTQNDQALYNRLVPSVSGVRKFSDIQIRRLKKLGINKTDPTALTKEEVNLFVRLDIDPGTITWQRVLDTNDRFLRKITIGQSPTEKGFSRV
;
A
#
# COMPACT_ATOMS: atom_id res chain seq x y z
N VAL A 1 10.84 -17.19 9.27
CA VAL A 1 11.85 -17.61 8.26
C VAL A 1 12.53 -18.85 8.80
N GLY A 2 12.70 -19.89 7.99
CA GLY A 2 13.30 -21.16 8.40
C GLY A 2 12.31 -22.13 9.06
N ASN A 3 12.83 -23.04 9.89
CA ASN A 3 12.05 -24.16 10.42
C ASN A 3 12.43 -24.58 11.85
N ARG A 4 12.78 -23.63 12.73
CA ARG A 4 13.10 -23.94 14.12
C ARG A 4 11.90 -24.56 14.85
N ASP A 5 12.14 -25.64 15.59
CA ASP A 5 11.10 -26.37 16.33
C ASP A 5 10.43 -25.51 17.40
N ASP A 6 11.21 -24.70 18.13
CA ASP A 6 10.69 -23.77 19.13
C ASP A 6 9.71 -22.77 18.53
N SER A 7 10.06 -22.18 17.39
CA SER A 7 9.29 -21.18 16.68
C SER A 7 8.00 -21.77 16.12
N ASN A 8 8.07 -22.98 15.55
CA ASN A 8 6.88 -23.68 15.04
C ASN A 8 5.86 -23.95 16.16
N LEU A 9 6.32 -24.37 17.35
CA LEU A 9 5.45 -24.59 18.50
C LEU A 9 4.75 -23.30 18.93
N TYR A 10 5.49 -22.20 19.08
CA TYR A 10 4.92 -20.91 19.46
C TYR A 10 3.95 -20.35 18.40
N ILE A 11 4.27 -20.50 17.12
CA ILE A 11 3.38 -20.08 16.02
C ILE A 11 2.07 -20.87 16.07
N ASN A 12 2.12 -22.19 16.25
CA ASN A 12 0.92 -23.02 16.34
C ASN A 12 0.01 -22.60 17.50
N MET A 13 0.58 -22.24 18.66
CA MET A 13 -0.20 -21.71 19.79
C MET A 13 -0.89 -20.38 19.44
N LYS A 14 -0.18 -19.47 18.77
CA LYS A 14 -0.74 -18.18 18.31
C LYS A 14 -1.89 -18.38 17.31
N LEU A 15 -1.71 -19.27 16.34
CA LEU A 15 -2.74 -19.58 15.33
C LEU A 15 -3.99 -20.19 15.97
N LYS A 16 -3.81 -21.13 16.91
CA LYS A 16 -4.93 -21.75 17.62
C LYS A 16 -5.72 -20.71 18.43
N ALA A 17 -5.03 -19.86 19.21
CA ALA A 17 -5.69 -18.80 19.98
C ALA A 17 -6.43 -17.80 19.07
N ALA A 18 -5.83 -17.41 17.95
CA ALA A 18 -6.47 -16.54 16.97
C ALA A 18 -7.77 -17.15 16.43
N ALA A 19 -7.73 -18.44 16.05
CA ALA A 19 -8.90 -19.16 15.55
C ALA A 19 -10.01 -19.28 16.60
N GLU A 20 -9.67 -19.53 17.87
CA GLU A 20 -10.63 -19.60 18.98
C GLU A 20 -11.35 -18.25 19.23
N ILE A 21 -10.66 -17.13 19.03
CA ILE A 21 -11.23 -15.77 19.17
C ILE A 21 -12.05 -15.37 17.93
N GLY A 22 -11.80 -15.99 16.77
CA GLY A 22 -12.39 -15.61 15.48
C GLY A 22 -11.53 -14.65 14.65
N ILE A 23 -10.25 -14.50 14.98
CA ILE A 23 -9.27 -13.74 14.18
C ILE A 23 -8.82 -14.60 13.00
N SER A 24 -8.89 -14.04 11.78
CA SER A 24 -8.29 -14.66 10.60
C SER A 24 -6.76 -14.58 10.70
N ALA A 25 -6.10 -15.72 10.91
CA ALA A 25 -4.66 -15.79 11.07
C ALA A 25 -4.00 -16.57 9.93
N ASN A 26 -3.10 -15.90 9.22
CA ASN A 26 -2.33 -16.47 8.12
C ASN A 26 -0.87 -16.71 8.54
N HIS A 27 -0.32 -17.88 8.20
CA HIS A 27 1.08 -18.20 8.46
C HIS A 27 1.87 -18.25 7.15
N ILE A 28 2.76 -17.27 6.97
CA ILE A 28 3.68 -17.22 5.83
C ILE A 28 5.03 -17.77 6.26
N LYS A 29 5.33 -19.00 5.81
CA LYS A 29 6.61 -19.67 6.09
C LYS A 29 7.56 -19.50 4.93
N LEU A 30 8.55 -18.62 5.09
CA LEU A 30 9.66 -18.47 4.15
C LEU A 30 10.74 -19.53 4.43
N PRO A 31 11.35 -20.14 3.39
CA PRO A 31 12.42 -21.12 3.57
C PRO A 31 13.66 -20.49 4.21
N ASN A 32 14.57 -21.32 4.72
CA ASN A 32 15.85 -20.85 5.28
C ASN A 32 16.74 -20.17 4.21
N THR A 33 16.54 -20.46 2.93
CA THR A 33 17.26 -19.84 1.80
C THR A 33 16.80 -18.42 1.45
N ALA A 34 15.74 -17.92 2.11
CA ALA A 34 15.17 -16.60 1.85
C ALA A 34 16.20 -15.49 2.15
N THR A 35 16.29 -14.51 1.25
CA THR A 35 17.15 -13.33 1.43
C THR A 35 16.46 -12.25 2.27
N GLU A 36 17.22 -11.27 2.76
CA GLU A 36 16.65 -10.06 3.38
C GLU A 36 15.64 -9.36 2.45
N ALA A 37 15.92 -9.31 1.15
CA ALA A 37 15.02 -8.69 0.16
C ALA A 37 13.69 -9.45 0.04
N ASP A 38 13.71 -10.79 0.12
CA ASP A 38 12.49 -11.61 0.08
C ASP A 38 11.61 -11.34 1.31
N VAL A 39 12.23 -11.22 2.49
CA VAL A 39 11.53 -10.89 3.73
C VAL A 39 10.93 -9.49 3.66
N LEU A 40 11.70 -8.50 3.20
CA LEU A 40 11.23 -7.11 3.04
C LEU A 40 10.09 -7.00 2.04
N LYS A 41 10.15 -7.74 0.92
CA LYS A 41 9.07 -7.77 -0.07
C LYS A 41 7.78 -8.35 0.51
N CYS A 42 7.89 -9.41 1.31
CA CYS A 42 6.76 -9.99 2.02
C CYS A 42 6.14 -8.97 2.99
N ILE A 43 6.98 -8.30 3.80
CA ILE A 43 6.55 -7.24 4.72
C ILE A 43 5.85 -6.09 3.99
N ALA A 44 6.42 -5.63 2.87
CA ALA A 44 5.81 -4.56 2.06
C ALA A 44 4.42 -4.95 1.55
N SER A 45 4.24 -6.20 1.13
CA SER A 45 2.93 -6.73 0.73
C SER A 45 1.93 -6.72 1.88
N LEU A 46 2.33 -7.17 3.08
CA LEU A 46 1.48 -7.18 4.27
C LEU A 46 1.15 -5.77 4.79
N ASN A 47 2.09 -4.84 4.69
CA ASN A 47 1.86 -3.43 5.00
C ASN A 47 0.78 -2.84 4.08
N GLY A 48 0.83 -3.15 2.78
CA GLY A 48 -0.13 -2.67 1.79
C GLY A 48 -1.50 -3.35 1.84
N ASP A 49 -1.61 -4.57 2.38
CA ASP A 49 -2.86 -5.34 2.35
C ASP A 49 -3.88 -4.84 3.39
N PRO A 50 -5.02 -4.26 2.99
CA PRO A 50 -6.04 -3.78 3.92
C PRO A 50 -6.77 -4.88 4.69
N ALA A 51 -6.69 -6.15 4.27
CA ALA A 51 -7.25 -7.27 5.01
C ALA A 51 -6.37 -7.67 6.21
N VAL A 52 -5.11 -7.20 6.25
CA VAL A 52 -4.17 -7.47 7.33
C VAL A 52 -4.15 -6.29 8.29
N HIS A 53 -4.74 -6.46 9.47
CA HIS A 53 -4.77 -5.43 10.51
C HIS A 53 -3.50 -5.42 11.37
N GLY A 54 -2.83 -6.55 11.52
CA GLY A 54 -1.64 -6.67 12.33
C GLY A 54 -0.87 -7.93 11.99
N PHE A 55 0.45 -7.86 12.07
CA PHE A 55 1.30 -9.03 11.87
C PHE A 55 2.60 -8.92 12.66
N ILE A 56 3.26 -10.07 12.80
CA ILE A 56 4.54 -10.17 13.50
C ILE A 56 5.56 -10.86 12.60
N VAL A 57 6.83 -10.56 12.85
CA VAL A 57 7.94 -11.35 12.31
C VAL A 57 8.48 -12.21 13.45
N GLN A 58 8.26 -13.53 13.37
CA GLN A 58 8.74 -14.45 14.40
C GLN A 58 10.28 -14.43 14.47
N LEU A 59 10.81 -14.18 15.66
CA LEU A 59 12.24 -14.18 15.97
C LEU A 59 12.64 -15.41 16.81
N PRO A 60 13.92 -15.84 16.75
CA PRO A 60 14.96 -15.36 15.84
C PRO A 60 14.73 -15.81 14.39
N LEU A 61 15.28 -15.06 13.42
CA LEU A 61 15.24 -15.45 12.01
C LEU A 61 16.20 -16.62 11.76
N ASP A 62 15.69 -17.70 11.18
CA ASP A 62 16.48 -18.88 10.80
C ASP A 62 16.72 -18.88 9.29
N SER A 63 17.88 -18.39 8.88
CA SER A 63 18.30 -18.29 7.48
C SER A 63 19.76 -18.68 7.31
N ASP A 64 20.10 -19.24 6.14
CA ASP A 64 21.47 -19.49 5.71
C ASP A 64 22.23 -18.21 5.31
N LYS A 65 21.51 -17.10 5.12
CA LYS A 65 22.05 -15.79 4.76
C LYS A 65 21.93 -14.82 5.94
N PRO A 66 22.89 -13.88 6.08
CA PRO A 66 22.77 -12.83 7.07
C PRO A 66 21.57 -11.92 6.75
N ILE A 67 20.68 -11.75 7.73
CA ILE A 67 19.53 -10.86 7.64
C ILE A 67 19.59 -9.89 8.82
N ASN A 68 19.51 -8.58 8.53
CA ASN A 68 19.49 -7.59 9.59
C ASN A 68 18.11 -7.58 10.28
N THR A 69 18.04 -8.20 11.45
CA THR A 69 16.79 -8.32 12.22
C THR A 69 16.18 -6.96 12.57
N GLU A 70 16.99 -5.94 12.89
CA GLU A 70 16.49 -4.60 13.23
C GLU A 70 15.89 -3.88 12.02
N LYS A 71 16.46 -4.07 10.84
CA LYS A 71 15.89 -3.56 9.59
C LYS A 71 14.55 -4.25 9.29
N ILE A 72 14.46 -5.56 9.52
CA ILE A 72 13.24 -6.33 9.33
C ILE A 72 12.13 -5.90 10.30
N THR A 73 12.41 -5.76 11.60
CA THR A 73 11.39 -5.34 12.57
C THR A 73 10.94 -3.90 12.35
N ASN A 74 11.84 -3.00 11.90
CA ASN A 74 11.48 -1.61 11.57
C ASN A 74 10.76 -1.44 10.23
N ALA A 75 10.76 -2.45 9.36
CA ALA A 75 10.03 -2.40 8.10
C ALA A 75 8.52 -2.67 8.27
N VAL A 76 8.11 -3.23 9.42
CA VAL A 76 6.69 -3.42 9.77
C VAL A 76 6.06 -2.04 9.98
N ALA A 77 4.94 -1.77 9.31
CA ALA A 77 4.21 -0.51 9.48
C ALA A 77 3.82 -0.34 10.97
N PRO A 78 4.11 0.81 11.62
CA PRO A 78 3.86 1.01 13.04
C PRO A 78 2.42 0.72 13.47
N GLU A 79 1.45 1.04 12.60
CA GLU A 79 0.02 0.79 12.78
C GLU A 79 -0.39 -0.69 12.68
N LYS A 80 0.50 -1.58 12.19
CA LYS A 80 0.29 -3.04 12.11
C LYS A 80 1.27 -3.85 12.97
N ASP A 81 2.19 -3.19 13.66
CA ASP A 81 3.22 -3.80 14.52
C ASP A 81 2.64 -4.23 15.88
N VAL A 82 1.84 -5.28 15.86
CA VAL A 82 1.15 -5.80 17.05
C VAL A 82 2.07 -6.42 18.09
N ASP A 83 3.35 -6.65 17.75
CA ASP A 83 4.40 -7.06 18.69
C ASP A 83 5.12 -5.86 19.34
N GLY A 84 4.87 -4.64 18.86
CA GLY A 84 5.39 -3.39 19.42
C GLY A 84 6.92 -3.25 19.37
N LEU A 85 7.60 -3.92 18.43
CA LEU A 85 9.06 -4.00 18.39
C LEU A 85 9.73 -2.98 17.45
N SER A 86 8.96 -2.26 16.64
CA SER A 86 9.50 -1.18 15.82
C SER A 86 10.02 -0.03 16.68
N SER A 87 11.07 0.64 16.21
CA SER A 87 11.65 1.80 16.89
C SER A 87 10.63 2.94 17.04
N ILE A 88 9.65 3.03 16.13
CA ILE A 88 8.56 4.03 16.20
C ILE A 88 7.64 3.73 17.39
N ASN A 89 7.16 2.49 17.54
CA ASN A 89 6.32 2.12 18.69
C ASN A 89 7.09 2.17 20.01
N ALA A 90 8.34 1.74 20.03
CA ALA A 90 9.21 1.88 21.21
C ALA A 90 9.43 3.37 21.57
N GLY A 91 9.61 4.24 20.57
CA GLY A 91 9.74 5.68 20.76
C GLY A 91 8.48 6.29 21.37
N LYS A 92 7.30 5.98 20.82
CA LYS A 92 5.99 6.39 21.35
C LYS A 92 5.79 5.93 22.80
N LEU A 93 6.06 4.65 23.08
CA LEU A 93 5.97 4.08 24.44
C LEU A 93 6.90 4.79 25.42
N SER A 94 8.17 5.00 25.06
CA SER A 94 9.13 5.68 25.94
C SER A 94 8.76 7.15 26.22
N ARG A 95 7.95 7.77 25.36
CA ARG A 95 7.48 9.16 25.49
C ARG A 95 6.08 9.30 26.10
N GLY A 96 5.42 8.19 26.43
CA GLY A 96 4.14 8.19 27.15
C GLY A 96 2.90 8.18 26.26
N ASP A 97 3.05 7.95 24.96
CA ASP A 97 1.96 7.90 23.99
C ASP A 97 1.20 6.55 24.05
N LEU A 98 0.81 6.11 25.25
CA LEU A 98 0.22 4.79 25.50
C LEU A 98 -1.08 4.53 24.71
N GLY A 99 -1.80 5.57 24.31
CA GLY A 99 -3.04 5.45 23.52
C GLY A 99 -2.83 5.20 22.02
N ASP A 100 -1.63 5.49 21.48
CA ASP A 100 -1.33 5.47 20.04
C ASP A 100 -0.11 4.59 19.69
N CYS A 101 0.34 3.75 20.63
CA CYS A 101 1.43 2.80 20.41
C CYS A 101 0.99 1.36 20.68
N PHE A 102 1.65 0.40 20.02
CA PHE A 102 1.60 -0.99 20.44
C PHE A 102 2.65 -1.27 21.50
N ILE A 103 2.23 -2.00 22.54
CA ILE A 103 3.07 -2.40 23.66
C ILE A 103 3.54 -3.83 23.40
N PRO A 104 4.84 -4.16 23.59
CA PRO A 104 5.31 -5.53 23.45
C PRO A 104 4.55 -6.52 24.32
N CYS A 105 4.28 -7.71 23.78
CA CYS A 105 3.31 -8.65 24.35
C CYS A 105 3.65 -9.08 25.79
N THR A 106 4.93 -9.34 26.06
CA THR A 106 5.41 -9.78 27.39
C THR A 106 5.23 -8.70 28.46
N PRO A 107 5.74 -7.46 28.31
CA PRO A 107 5.52 -6.41 29.30
C PRO A 107 4.05 -5.99 29.40
N LYS A 108 3.27 -6.04 28.31
CA LYS A 108 1.80 -5.86 28.37
C LYS A 108 1.16 -6.91 29.29
N GLY A 109 1.59 -8.18 29.16
CA GLY A 109 1.13 -9.28 30.01
C GLY A 109 1.54 -9.13 31.47
N CYS A 110 2.74 -8.60 31.73
CA CYS A 110 3.21 -8.28 33.08
C CYS A 110 2.33 -7.20 33.73
N MET A 111 2.03 -6.11 33.00
CA MET A 111 1.13 -5.06 33.49
C MET A 111 -0.26 -5.59 33.78
N GLU A 112 -0.80 -6.47 32.93
CA GLU A 112 -2.10 -7.09 33.16
C GLU A 112 -2.09 -7.98 34.42
N LEU A 113 -1.05 -8.78 34.64
CA LEU A 113 -0.92 -9.58 35.86
C LEU A 113 -0.79 -8.70 37.11
N ILE A 114 -0.06 -7.58 37.04
CA ILE A 114 0.01 -6.60 38.13
C ILE A 114 -1.38 -6.01 38.39
N ARG A 115 -2.13 -5.64 37.34
CA ARG A 115 -3.49 -5.10 37.44
C ARG A 115 -4.45 -6.07 38.14
N GLN A 116 -4.35 -7.37 37.85
CA GLN A 116 -5.18 -8.42 38.46
C GLN A 116 -4.96 -8.57 39.97
N THR A 117 -3.85 -8.07 40.52
CA THR A 117 -3.63 -8.06 41.98
C THR A 117 -4.52 -7.05 42.71
N GLY A 118 -5.08 -6.06 42.00
CA GLY A 118 -5.82 -4.95 42.59
C GLY A 118 -4.95 -3.89 43.29
N VAL A 119 -3.63 -4.08 43.34
CA VAL A 119 -2.70 -3.12 43.96
C VAL A 119 -2.40 -1.98 42.99
N GLN A 120 -2.53 -0.75 43.46
CA GLN A 120 -2.22 0.44 42.68
C GLN A 120 -0.71 0.57 42.42
N VAL A 121 -0.34 0.76 41.14
CA VAL A 121 1.04 0.98 40.68
C VAL A 121 1.55 2.39 41.02
N ALA A 122 0.66 3.39 40.96
CA ALA A 122 1.00 4.78 41.21
C ALA A 122 1.66 4.98 42.59
N GLY A 123 2.80 5.68 42.61
CA GLY A 123 3.57 5.97 43.83
C GLY A 123 4.40 4.81 44.37
N LYS A 124 4.31 3.61 43.78
CA LYS A 124 5.12 2.45 44.20
C LYS A 124 6.55 2.53 43.66
N ARG A 125 7.48 1.91 44.37
CA ARG A 125 8.84 1.68 43.87
C ARG A 125 8.85 0.39 43.05
N ALA A 126 9.05 0.51 41.75
CA ALA A 126 9.15 -0.63 40.86
C ALA A 126 10.61 -0.88 40.46
N VAL A 127 11.04 -2.14 40.49
CA VAL A 127 12.37 -2.56 40.04
C VAL A 127 12.23 -3.50 38.87
N VAL A 128 12.91 -3.18 37.78
CA VAL A 128 12.97 -4.03 36.58
C VAL A 128 14.39 -4.56 36.44
N ILE A 129 14.58 -5.89 36.50
CA ILE A 129 15.87 -6.52 36.25
C ILE A 129 15.91 -7.00 34.81
N GLY A 130 16.78 -6.36 34.02
CA GLY A 130 16.89 -6.59 32.58
C GLY A 130 16.52 -5.34 31.79
N ARG A 131 17.21 -5.13 30.67
CA ARG A 131 17.03 -3.96 29.79
C ARG A 131 16.96 -4.34 28.31
N SER A 132 16.44 -5.54 28.04
CA SER A 132 16.25 -6.02 26.67
C SER A 132 15.20 -5.19 25.94
N LYS A 133 15.30 -5.11 24.60
CA LYS A 133 14.32 -4.44 23.75
C LYS A 133 12.91 -5.07 23.86
N ILE A 134 12.84 -6.37 24.17
CA ILE A 134 11.60 -7.15 24.15
C ILE A 134 10.83 -7.04 25.47
N VAL A 135 11.53 -6.92 26.61
CA VAL A 135 10.89 -6.97 27.95
C VAL A 135 11.35 -5.84 28.83
N GLY A 136 12.65 -5.76 29.14
CA GLY A 136 13.14 -4.89 30.22
C GLY A 136 12.88 -3.39 29.99
N ALA A 137 13.28 -2.88 28.83
CA ALA A 137 13.08 -1.47 28.48
C ALA A 137 11.59 -1.08 28.39
N PRO A 138 10.73 -1.79 27.61
CA PRO A 138 9.30 -1.45 27.56
C PRO A 138 8.59 -1.65 28.90
N MET A 139 9.04 -2.59 29.76
CA MET A 139 8.48 -2.74 31.11
C MET A 139 8.77 -1.52 32.00
N HIS A 140 9.98 -0.97 31.91
CA HIS A 140 10.32 0.28 32.60
C HIS A 140 9.35 1.40 32.18
N ASP A 141 9.17 1.59 30.88
CA ASP A 141 8.34 2.66 30.34
C ASP A 141 6.88 2.51 30.80
N LEU A 142 6.33 1.29 30.76
CA LEU A 142 4.97 1.04 31.25
C LEU A 142 4.80 1.36 32.73
N LEU A 143 5.73 0.93 33.58
CA LEU A 143 5.65 1.23 35.01
C LEU A 143 5.78 2.73 35.27
N LEU A 144 6.67 3.41 34.57
CA LEU A 144 6.87 4.86 34.64
C LEU A 144 5.59 5.60 34.27
N TRP A 145 4.98 5.28 33.13
CA TRP A 145 3.75 5.90 32.66
C TRP A 145 2.49 5.47 33.41
N ASN A 146 2.61 4.46 34.28
CA ASN A 146 1.62 4.14 35.33
C ASN A 146 1.98 4.75 36.69
N ASN A 147 2.82 5.79 36.69
CA ASN A 147 3.19 6.62 37.84
C ASN A 147 4.00 5.90 38.94
N ALA A 148 4.70 4.81 38.62
CA ALA A 148 5.69 4.24 39.55
C ALA A 148 7.00 5.02 39.53
N THR A 149 7.75 4.98 40.63
CA THR A 149 9.17 5.33 40.62
C THR A 149 9.96 4.10 40.22
N VAL A 150 10.56 4.11 39.03
CA VAL A 150 11.19 2.92 38.44
C VAL A 150 12.70 2.92 38.59
N THR A 151 13.28 1.78 38.95
CA THR A 151 14.72 1.54 38.95
C THR A 151 15.03 0.36 38.02
N THR A 152 15.87 0.60 37.02
CA THR A 152 16.27 -0.43 36.05
C THR A 152 17.63 -1.01 36.44
N CYS A 153 17.67 -2.31 36.71
CA CYS A 153 18.88 -3.05 37.05
C CYS A 153 19.34 -3.93 35.88
N HIS A 154 20.62 -4.28 35.87
CA HIS A 154 21.23 -5.13 34.84
C HIS A 154 22.50 -5.83 35.35
N SER A 155 23.18 -6.56 34.48
CA SER A 155 24.40 -7.33 34.77
C SER A 155 25.60 -6.53 35.31
N LYS A 156 25.49 -5.20 35.41
CA LYS A 156 26.54 -4.30 35.92
C LYS A 156 26.09 -3.54 37.18
N THR A 157 24.89 -3.83 37.70
CA THR A 157 24.41 -3.28 38.97
C THR A 157 25.15 -3.97 40.11
N SER A 158 25.96 -3.23 40.87
CA SER A 158 26.77 -3.75 41.98
C SER A 158 25.94 -4.14 43.21
N THR A 159 24.88 -3.39 43.50
CA THR A 159 24.02 -3.54 44.68
C THR A 159 22.68 -4.21 44.34
N LEU A 160 22.68 -5.22 43.47
CA LEU A 160 21.46 -5.81 42.92
C LEU A 160 20.48 -6.29 44.02
N ALA A 161 20.98 -7.00 45.04
CA ALA A 161 20.15 -7.48 46.14
C ALA A 161 19.49 -6.36 46.95
N GLU A 162 20.23 -5.26 47.19
CA GLU A 162 19.71 -4.09 47.91
C GLU A 162 18.63 -3.35 47.11
N GLU A 163 18.81 -3.23 45.79
CA GLU A 163 17.78 -2.63 44.93
C GLU A 163 16.51 -3.48 44.90
N VAL A 164 16.64 -4.80 44.81
CA VAL A 164 15.49 -5.73 44.89
C VAL A 164 14.75 -5.61 46.22
N GLY A 165 15.46 -5.43 47.34
CA GLY A 165 14.88 -5.25 48.67
C GLY A 165 14.04 -3.97 48.83
N LYS A 166 14.16 -3.00 47.91
CA LYS A 166 13.37 -1.75 47.92
C LYS A 166 12.07 -1.86 47.12
N ALA A 167 11.94 -2.89 46.27
CA ALA A 167 10.87 -3.01 45.29
C ALA A 167 9.52 -3.37 45.92
N ASP A 168 8.51 -2.53 45.73
CA ASP A 168 7.10 -2.90 45.95
C ASP A 168 6.59 -3.80 44.80
N ILE A 169 7.09 -3.52 43.59
CA ILE A 169 6.81 -4.29 42.37
C ILE A 169 8.16 -4.69 41.77
N LEU A 170 8.40 -5.98 41.62
CA LEU A 170 9.61 -6.53 41.02
C LEU A 170 9.25 -7.25 39.73
N VAL A 171 9.86 -6.84 38.61
CA VAL A 171 9.78 -7.55 37.34
C VAL A 171 11.16 -8.06 36.94
N VAL A 172 11.29 -9.37 36.73
CA VAL A 172 12.58 -10.03 36.45
C VAL A 172 12.57 -10.63 35.06
N ALA A 173 13.47 -10.16 34.20
CA ALA A 173 13.66 -10.61 32.82
C ALA A 173 15.17 -10.65 32.49
N ALA A 174 15.93 -11.38 33.30
CA ALA A 174 17.38 -11.51 33.22
C ALA A 174 17.84 -12.69 32.37
N GLY A 175 17.01 -13.72 32.19
CA GLY A 175 17.35 -14.95 31.47
C GLY A 175 18.41 -15.77 32.21
N LYS A 176 18.33 -15.82 33.53
CA LYS A 176 19.24 -16.58 34.40
C LYS A 176 18.43 -17.29 35.48
N ALA A 177 18.38 -18.61 35.37
CA ALA A 177 17.67 -19.50 36.29
C ALA A 177 17.94 -19.16 37.76
N GLU A 178 16.87 -18.87 38.50
CA GLU A 178 16.85 -18.71 39.96
C GLU A 178 17.93 -17.73 40.50
N MET A 179 18.29 -16.72 39.71
CA MET A 179 19.28 -15.70 40.06
C MET A 179 18.81 -14.85 41.25
N VAL A 180 17.54 -14.43 41.24
CA VAL A 180 16.95 -13.62 42.31
C VAL A 180 16.53 -14.54 43.45
N LYS A 181 17.16 -14.36 44.61
CA LYS A 181 16.91 -15.18 45.80
C LYS A 181 15.72 -14.65 46.60
N GLY A 182 14.96 -15.54 47.22
CA GLY A 182 13.81 -15.15 48.04
C GLY A 182 14.18 -14.22 49.21
N GLU A 183 15.40 -14.33 49.73
CA GLU A 183 15.93 -13.43 50.77
C GLU A 183 15.96 -11.96 50.33
N TRP A 184 16.14 -11.67 49.04
CA TRP A 184 16.21 -10.30 48.51
C TRP A 184 14.83 -9.65 48.36
N ILE A 185 13.77 -10.45 48.32
CA ILE A 185 12.41 -9.97 48.07
C ILE A 185 11.91 -9.17 49.29
N LYS A 186 11.40 -7.96 49.03
CA LYS A 186 10.72 -7.14 50.02
C LYS A 186 9.44 -7.85 50.49
N PRO A 187 9.19 -7.97 51.81
CA PRO A 187 7.94 -8.52 52.31
C PRO A 187 6.71 -7.78 51.75
N GLY A 188 5.75 -8.53 51.23
CA GLY A 188 4.54 -7.98 50.62
C GLY A 188 4.69 -7.48 49.18
N ALA A 189 5.84 -7.66 48.54
CA ALA A 189 6.04 -7.25 47.14
C ALA A 189 5.23 -8.08 46.14
N ILE A 190 4.95 -7.49 44.97
CA ILE A 190 4.47 -8.18 43.78
C ILE A 190 5.69 -8.62 42.97
N VAL A 191 5.78 -9.91 42.65
CA VAL A 191 6.90 -10.49 41.91
C VAL A 191 6.42 -11.07 40.58
N ILE A 192 6.86 -10.46 39.48
CA ILE A 192 6.61 -10.92 38.11
C ILE A 192 7.91 -11.51 37.56
N ASP A 193 7.86 -12.80 37.20
CA ASP A 193 8.98 -13.57 36.68
C ASP A 193 8.75 -13.90 35.20
N CYS A 194 9.53 -13.24 34.34
CA CYS A 194 9.50 -13.43 32.89
C CYS A 194 10.50 -14.50 32.41
N GLY A 195 11.29 -15.08 33.32
CA GLY A 195 12.32 -16.06 32.99
C GLY A 195 11.73 -17.35 32.42
N ILE A 196 12.34 -17.86 31.35
CA ILE A 196 12.06 -19.20 30.82
C ILE A 196 13.42 -19.88 30.64
N ASN A 197 13.82 -20.65 31.63
CA ASN A 197 15.11 -21.34 31.65
C ASN A 197 14.91 -22.85 31.69
N HIS A 198 15.57 -23.59 30.80
CA HIS A 198 15.54 -25.05 30.80
C HIS A 198 16.68 -25.61 31.65
N VAL A 199 16.33 -26.35 32.70
CA VAL A 199 17.29 -27.01 33.60
C VAL A 199 17.12 -28.53 33.45
N PRO A 200 18.20 -29.31 33.33
CA PRO A 200 18.12 -30.78 33.31
C PRO A 200 17.37 -31.31 34.53
N ASP A 201 16.41 -32.21 34.29
CA ASP A 201 15.61 -32.86 35.33
C ASP A 201 15.16 -34.23 34.84
N SER A 202 15.78 -35.28 35.36
CA SER A 202 15.50 -36.68 35.00
C SER A 202 14.11 -37.14 35.46
N THR A 203 13.43 -36.39 36.33
CA THR A 203 12.07 -36.72 36.79
C THR A 203 10.99 -36.28 35.81
N LYS A 204 11.33 -35.44 34.82
CA LYS A 204 10.39 -34.97 33.78
C LYS A 204 10.47 -35.82 32.52
N PRO A 205 9.34 -36.10 31.84
CA PRO A 205 9.33 -36.86 30.58
C PRO A 205 10.23 -36.27 29.48
N SER A 206 10.38 -34.95 29.44
CA SER A 206 11.27 -34.23 28.51
C SER A 206 12.74 -34.21 28.93
N GLY A 207 13.10 -34.78 30.08
CA GLY A 207 14.43 -34.71 30.69
C GLY A 207 14.84 -33.32 31.18
N LYS A 208 13.92 -32.34 31.15
CA LYS A 208 14.18 -30.93 31.49
C LYS A 208 12.97 -30.31 32.18
N ARG A 209 13.19 -29.53 33.23
CA ARG A 209 12.19 -28.65 33.85
C ARG A 209 12.37 -27.20 33.39
N VAL A 210 11.28 -26.45 33.40
CA VAL A 210 11.29 -25.00 33.11
C VAL A 210 11.25 -24.25 34.44
N VAL A 211 12.17 -23.30 34.63
CA VAL A 211 12.24 -22.44 35.82
C VAL A 211 12.38 -20.98 35.43
N GLY A 212 11.94 -20.11 36.30
CA GLY A 212 12.05 -18.67 36.15
C GLY A 212 13.42 -18.12 36.56
N ASP A 213 13.53 -16.80 36.55
CA ASP A 213 14.71 -16.07 37.02
C ASP A 213 14.70 -15.88 38.55
N VAL A 214 13.56 -16.16 39.20
CA VAL A 214 13.36 -16.06 40.65
C VAL A 214 13.34 -17.45 41.28
N ALA A 215 13.98 -17.58 42.44
CA ALA A 215 13.90 -18.77 43.29
C ALA A 215 12.50 -18.90 43.95
N TYR A 216 11.53 -19.36 43.15
CA TYR A 216 10.08 -19.32 43.45
C TYR A 216 9.71 -19.87 44.83
N SER A 217 10.28 -21.01 45.23
CA SER A 217 9.97 -21.69 46.50
C SER A 217 10.25 -20.82 47.73
N THR A 218 11.28 -19.99 47.68
CA THR A 218 11.66 -19.08 48.78
C THR A 218 11.03 -17.69 48.63
N ALA A 219 10.82 -17.23 47.39
CA ALA A 219 10.23 -15.93 47.11
C ALA A 219 8.73 -15.88 47.45
N LYS A 220 8.00 -16.98 47.23
CA LYS A 220 6.55 -17.06 47.51
C LYS A 220 6.20 -16.88 49.00
N GLU A 221 7.15 -17.16 49.89
CA GLU A 221 6.95 -17.00 51.35
C GLU A 221 7.03 -15.53 51.79
N LYS A 222 7.59 -14.65 50.94
CA LYS A 222 7.71 -13.20 51.23
C LYS A 222 6.79 -12.33 50.38
N ALA A 223 6.60 -12.69 49.12
CA ALA A 223 5.80 -11.93 48.18
C ALA A 223 4.31 -12.00 48.52
N SER A 224 3.57 -10.90 48.32
CA SER A 224 2.10 -10.92 48.41
C SER A 224 1.48 -11.58 47.17
N TYR A 225 2.10 -11.37 46.01
CA TYR A 225 1.75 -11.99 44.75
C TYR A 225 3.02 -12.42 44.02
N ILE A 226 3.00 -13.60 43.40
CA ILE A 226 4.12 -14.10 42.63
C ILE A 226 3.63 -14.90 41.42
N THR A 227 4.24 -14.70 40.26
CA THR A 227 3.94 -15.49 39.07
C THR A 227 4.73 -16.80 39.06
N PRO A 228 4.09 -17.97 38.87
CA PRO A 228 4.81 -19.24 38.71
C PRO A 228 5.47 -19.34 37.33
N VAL A 229 6.54 -20.13 37.25
CA VAL A 229 7.15 -20.52 35.97
C VAL A 229 7.27 -22.05 35.92
N PRO A 230 6.65 -22.73 34.94
CA PRO A 230 5.78 -22.18 33.89
C PRO A 230 4.39 -21.78 34.42
N GLY A 231 3.59 -21.10 33.58
CA GLY A 231 2.17 -20.82 33.85
C GLY A 231 1.83 -19.37 34.25
N GLY A 232 2.83 -18.51 34.47
CA GLY A 232 2.65 -17.08 34.77
C GLY A 232 2.66 -16.20 33.52
N VAL A 233 3.79 -15.55 33.25
CA VAL A 233 3.91 -14.56 32.15
C VAL A 233 3.77 -15.18 30.76
N GLY A 234 4.29 -16.41 30.55
CA GLY A 234 4.32 -17.05 29.23
C GLY A 234 2.95 -17.15 28.52
N PRO A 235 1.89 -17.68 29.16
CA PRO A 235 0.55 -17.72 28.59
C PRO A 235 -0.01 -16.32 28.26
N MET A 236 0.32 -15.29 29.04
CA MET A 236 -0.16 -13.93 28.79
C MET A 236 0.38 -13.36 27.49
N THR A 237 1.60 -13.71 27.07
CA THR A 237 2.21 -13.22 25.83
C THR A 237 1.32 -13.49 24.61
N VAL A 238 0.68 -14.67 24.52
CA VAL A 238 -0.22 -15.00 23.40
C VAL A 238 -1.51 -14.20 23.49
N ALA A 239 -2.12 -14.11 24.68
CA ALA A 239 -3.35 -13.34 24.87
C ALA A 239 -3.16 -11.86 24.54
N MET A 240 -2.03 -11.26 24.94
CA MET A 240 -1.70 -9.86 24.67
C MET A 240 -1.46 -9.59 23.19
N LEU A 241 -0.85 -10.53 22.46
CA LEU A 241 -0.74 -10.43 21.00
C LEU A 241 -2.13 -10.37 20.34
N MET A 242 -3.06 -11.21 20.80
CA MET A 242 -4.44 -11.20 20.28
C MET A 242 -5.14 -9.88 20.61
N GLN A 243 -4.99 -9.38 21.84
CA GLN A 243 -5.54 -8.09 22.25
C GLN A 243 -5.01 -6.95 21.39
N SER A 244 -3.69 -6.87 21.18
CA SER A 244 -3.07 -5.89 20.28
C SER A 244 -3.59 -6.03 18.85
N THR A 245 -3.83 -7.24 18.37
CA THR A 245 -4.41 -7.48 17.04
C THR A 245 -5.85 -6.93 16.93
N VAL A 246 -6.67 -7.13 17.96
CA VAL A 246 -8.05 -6.59 18.01
C VAL A 246 -8.02 -5.06 18.10
N GLU A 247 -7.17 -4.48 18.93
CA GLU A 247 -6.97 -3.02 19.02
C GLU A 247 -6.58 -2.42 17.67
N SER A 248 -5.71 -3.11 16.93
CA SER A 248 -5.34 -2.68 15.57
C SER A 248 -6.53 -2.68 14.62
N ALA A 249 -7.33 -3.75 14.62
CA ALA A 249 -8.52 -3.85 13.78
C ALA A 249 -9.59 -2.80 14.14
N GLN A 250 -9.77 -2.50 15.43
CA GLN A 250 -10.66 -1.45 15.90
C GLN A 250 -10.21 -0.06 15.41
N ARG A 251 -8.92 0.27 15.58
CA ARG A 251 -8.35 1.52 15.06
C ARG A 251 -8.49 1.65 13.55
N PHE A 252 -8.31 0.55 12.82
CA PHE A 252 -8.53 0.54 11.38
C PHE A 252 -9.99 0.88 11.03
N LEU A 253 -10.95 0.29 11.73
CA LEU A 253 -12.38 0.54 11.51
C LEU A 253 -12.80 1.98 11.88
N GLU A 254 -12.26 2.53 12.96
CA GLU A 254 -12.48 3.92 13.37
C GLU A 254 -11.93 4.91 12.33
N LYS A 255 -10.73 4.63 11.80
CA LYS A 255 -10.08 5.47 10.78
C LYS A 255 -10.79 5.39 9.44
N PHE A 256 -11.24 4.21 9.03
CA PHE A 256 -11.89 3.95 7.74
C PHE A 256 -13.40 3.73 7.92
N GLN A 257 -14.07 4.65 8.62
CA GLN A 257 -15.50 4.53 8.86
C GLN A 257 -16.28 4.63 7.54
N PRO A 258 -17.07 3.59 7.20
CA PRO A 258 -18.04 3.62 6.10
C PRO A 258 -18.83 4.93 6.01
N GLY A 259 -18.81 5.58 4.84
CA GLY A 259 -19.70 6.71 4.54
C GLY A 259 -19.33 8.06 5.16
N LYS A 260 -18.20 8.21 5.86
CA LYS A 260 -17.75 9.51 6.39
C LYS A 260 -16.36 9.86 5.87
N TRP A 261 -16.24 10.98 5.17
CA TRP A 261 -14.93 11.51 4.77
C TRP A 261 -14.43 12.51 5.81
N ASN A 262 -13.12 12.55 6.01
CA ASN A 262 -12.46 13.51 6.89
C ASN A 262 -11.61 14.48 6.07
N ILE A 263 -12.28 15.20 5.16
CA ILE A 263 -11.62 16.13 4.24
C ILE A 263 -11.33 17.44 4.96
N GLN A 264 -10.08 17.90 4.87
CA GLN A 264 -9.71 19.25 5.26
C GLN A 264 -9.83 20.19 4.05
N TYR A 265 -10.84 21.06 4.03
CA TYR A 265 -11.03 21.99 2.92
C TYR A 265 -10.08 23.19 3.02
N HIS A 266 -9.53 23.62 1.88
CA HIS A 266 -8.73 24.84 1.81
C HIS A 266 -9.62 26.07 2.03
N GLN A 267 -9.10 27.04 2.79
CA GLN A 267 -9.75 28.35 2.93
C GLN A 267 -9.45 29.21 1.70
N LEU A 268 -10.49 29.78 1.10
CA LEU A 268 -10.36 30.68 -0.03
C LEU A 268 -10.06 32.10 0.45
N SER A 269 -8.99 32.70 -0.08
CA SER A 269 -8.68 34.12 0.10
C SER A 269 -9.13 34.90 -1.13
N LEU A 270 -10.31 35.53 -1.02
CA LEU A 270 -10.93 36.26 -2.12
C LEU A 270 -10.25 37.63 -2.30
N LYS A 271 -9.93 37.99 -3.54
CA LYS A 271 -9.36 39.29 -3.91
C LYS A 271 -10.36 40.09 -4.74
N MET A 272 -10.30 41.42 -4.61
CA MET A 272 -11.10 42.37 -5.38
C MET A 272 -10.18 43.46 -5.98
N PRO A 273 -10.20 43.69 -7.30
CA PRO A 273 -10.96 42.94 -8.32
C PRO A 273 -10.53 41.47 -8.43
N VAL A 274 -11.41 40.61 -8.94
CA VAL A 274 -11.13 39.17 -9.11
C VAL A 274 -9.97 38.99 -10.08
N PRO A 275 -8.88 38.29 -9.70
CA PRO A 275 -7.75 38.05 -10.60
C PRO A 275 -8.13 37.15 -11.79
N SER A 276 -7.25 37.01 -12.77
CA SER A 276 -7.46 36.05 -13.86
C SER A 276 -7.48 34.60 -13.36
N ASP A 277 -8.15 33.71 -14.09
CA ASP A 277 -8.29 32.29 -13.72
C ASP A 277 -6.94 31.62 -13.44
N ILE A 278 -5.92 31.92 -14.27
CA ILE A 278 -4.57 31.36 -14.13
C ILE A 278 -3.87 31.88 -12.88
N GLU A 279 -4.00 33.16 -12.55
CA GLU A 279 -3.43 33.74 -11.33
C GLU A 279 -4.09 33.13 -10.08
N ILE A 280 -5.41 32.90 -10.12
CA ILE A 280 -6.11 32.20 -9.04
C ILE A 280 -5.58 30.77 -8.91
N SER A 281 -5.49 30.01 -10.01
CA SER A 281 -4.99 28.63 -10.00
C SER A 281 -3.55 28.55 -9.45
N GLN A 282 -2.66 29.45 -9.87
CA GLN A 282 -1.25 29.46 -9.45
C GLN A 282 -1.06 29.97 -8.03
N SER A 283 -1.99 30.78 -7.52
CA SER A 283 -1.96 31.21 -6.11
C SER A 283 -2.34 30.11 -5.12
N CYS A 284 -3.00 29.04 -5.58
CA CYS A 284 -3.40 27.92 -4.76
C CYS A 284 -2.33 26.82 -4.81
N ILE A 285 -1.81 26.43 -3.65
CA ILE A 285 -0.99 25.22 -3.53
C ILE A 285 -1.98 24.04 -3.41
N PRO A 286 -2.07 23.14 -4.41
CA PRO A 286 -3.01 22.03 -4.34
C PRO A 286 -2.64 21.08 -3.21
N LYS A 287 -3.66 20.47 -2.59
CA LYS A 287 -3.41 19.36 -1.66
C LYS A 287 -2.74 18.21 -2.42
N PRO A 288 -1.72 17.55 -1.84
CA PRO A 288 -1.23 16.29 -2.38
C PRO A 288 -2.38 15.30 -2.59
N ILE A 289 -2.46 14.73 -3.78
CA ILE A 289 -3.59 13.88 -4.19
C ILE A 289 -3.64 12.57 -3.38
N ASP A 290 -2.50 12.10 -2.88
CA ASP A 290 -2.44 10.96 -1.95
C ASP A 290 -3.10 11.29 -0.60
N GLN A 291 -2.97 12.54 -0.13
CA GLN A 291 -3.67 13.00 1.06
C GLN A 291 -5.17 13.10 0.81
N VAL A 292 -5.61 13.67 -0.32
CA VAL A 292 -7.03 13.69 -0.70
C VAL A 292 -7.59 12.27 -0.73
N ALA A 293 -6.89 11.34 -1.37
CA ALA A 293 -7.27 9.93 -1.44
C ALA A 293 -7.44 9.29 -0.06
N ARG A 294 -6.51 9.54 0.88
CA ARG A 294 -6.65 9.07 2.26
C ARG A 294 -7.86 9.67 2.98
N GLU A 295 -8.10 10.98 2.81
CA GLU A 295 -9.20 11.69 3.47
C GLU A 295 -10.59 11.22 3.01
N ILE A 296 -10.70 10.70 1.78
CA ILE A 296 -11.92 10.11 1.21
C ILE A 296 -12.04 8.60 1.46
N GLY A 297 -11.09 7.99 2.18
CA GLY A 297 -11.11 6.58 2.55
C GLY A 297 -10.63 5.61 1.45
N LEU A 298 -9.85 6.09 0.47
CA LEU A 298 -9.09 5.21 -0.43
C LEU A 298 -7.82 4.72 0.25
N LEU A 299 -7.44 3.49 -0.10
CA LEU A 299 -6.25 2.84 0.41
C LEU A 299 -5.05 3.12 -0.51
N PRO A 300 -3.80 3.07 0.01
CA PRO A 300 -2.61 3.36 -0.81
C PRO A 300 -2.45 2.47 -2.05
N ASP A 301 -2.86 1.19 -1.97
CA ASP A 301 -2.81 0.22 -3.06
C ASP A 301 -3.96 0.39 -4.08
N GLU A 302 -4.95 1.21 -3.76
CA GLU A 302 -6.07 1.54 -4.64
C GLU A 302 -5.81 2.77 -5.51
N VAL A 303 -4.66 3.43 -5.31
CA VAL A 303 -4.37 4.73 -5.90
C VAL A 303 -3.02 4.70 -6.60
N GLU A 304 -3.04 4.94 -7.91
CA GLU A 304 -1.84 5.07 -8.73
C GLU A 304 -1.53 6.55 -8.93
N LEU A 305 -0.45 7.04 -8.32
CA LEU A 305 -0.10 8.46 -8.34
C LEU A 305 0.57 8.86 -9.67
N TYR A 306 0.13 9.99 -10.23
CA TYR A 306 0.71 10.63 -11.42
C TYR A 306 1.17 12.05 -11.04
N GLY A 307 2.34 12.13 -10.41
CA GLY A 307 2.81 13.36 -9.79
C GLY A 307 2.13 13.62 -8.45
N GLN A 308 2.06 14.89 -8.03
CA GLN A 308 1.54 15.27 -6.71
C GLN A 308 0.05 15.60 -6.70
N THR A 309 -0.55 15.88 -7.87
CA THR A 309 -1.88 16.49 -7.99
C THR A 309 -2.90 15.60 -8.71
N LYS A 310 -2.47 14.47 -9.26
CA LYS A 310 -3.31 13.54 -10.04
C LYS A 310 -3.06 12.10 -9.62
N ALA A 311 -4.12 11.31 -9.63
CA ALA A 311 -4.03 9.88 -9.42
C ALA A 311 -5.12 9.15 -10.19
N LYS A 312 -4.89 7.88 -10.49
CA LYS A 312 -5.93 6.95 -10.94
C LYS A 312 -6.38 6.10 -9.77
N VAL A 313 -7.64 5.70 -9.79
CA VAL A 313 -8.23 4.79 -8.79
C VAL A 313 -8.41 3.42 -9.44
N HIS A 314 -7.94 2.37 -8.78
CA HIS A 314 -8.07 1.00 -9.26
C HIS A 314 -9.53 0.51 -9.18
N LEU A 315 -9.95 -0.29 -10.17
CA LEU A 315 -11.31 -0.88 -10.17
C LEU A 315 -11.54 -1.87 -9.03
N SER A 316 -10.49 -2.37 -8.38
CA SER A 316 -10.58 -3.22 -7.18
C SER A 316 -11.31 -2.51 -6.03
N THR A 317 -11.25 -1.17 -5.96
CA THR A 317 -11.94 -0.36 -4.96
C THR A 317 -13.45 -0.62 -4.95
N LEU A 318 -14.06 -0.81 -6.13
CA LEU A 318 -15.50 -1.12 -6.23
C LEU A 318 -15.86 -2.44 -5.52
N LYS A 319 -14.97 -3.43 -5.55
CA LYS A 319 -15.20 -4.72 -4.87
C LYS A 319 -15.14 -4.57 -3.35
N ARG A 320 -14.21 -3.76 -2.83
CA ARG A 320 -14.11 -3.46 -1.40
C ARG A 320 -15.32 -2.68 -0.90
N LEU A 321 -15.75 -1.68 -1.66
CA LEU A 321 -16.86 -0.80 -1.30
C LEU A 321 -18.23 -1.36 -1.68
N LYS A 322 -18.34 -2.61 -2.16
CA LYS A 322 -19.61 -3.20 -2.63
C LYS A 322 -20.76 -3.18 -1.62
N ASN A 323 -20.44 -3.17 -0.31
CA ASN A 323 -21.41 -3.15 0.78
C ASN A 323 -21.75 -1.73 1.25
N GLN A 324 -21.11 -0.71 0.66
CA GLN A 324 -21.45 0.69 0.92
C GLN A 324 -22.68 1.09 0.11
N PRO A 325 -23.53 1.99 0.65
CA PRO A 325 -24.62 2.56 -0.12
C PRO A 325 -24.08 3.43 -1.26
N ASP A 326 -24.73 3.37 -2.42
CA ASP A 326 -24.40 4.23 -3.55
C ASP A 326 -24.67 5.70 -3.23
N GLY A 327 -23.82 6.57 -3.80
CA GLY A 327 -24.02 8.02 -3.74
C GLY A 327 -25.17 8.49 -4.63
N LYS A 328 -25.68 9.69 -4.37
CA LYS A 328 -26.65 10.35 -5.24
C LYS A 328 -25.94 10.93 -6.46
N TYR A 329 -26.47 10.68 -7.66
CA TYR A 329 -25.96 11.26 -8.90
C TYR A 329 -26.72 12.55 -9.24
N VAL A 330 -26.01 13.68 -9.25
CA VAL A 330 -26.58 15.00 -9.58
C VAL A 330 -26.07 15.43 -10.95
N VAL A 331 -26.97 15.62 -11.91
CA VAL A 331 -26.62 16.03 -13.27
C VAL A 331 -26.78 17.54 -13.41
N VAL A 332 -25.66 18.23 -13.67
CA VAL A 332 -25.67 19.66 -14.03
C VAL A 332 -25.87 19.78 -15.55
N THR A 333 -27.09 20.11 -15.95
CA THR A 333 -27.46 20.30 -17.36
C THR A 333 -27.13 21.72 -17.85
N GLY A 334 -27.15 21.92 -19.17
CA GLY A 334 -26.59 23.11 -19.82
C GLY A 334 -27.23 24.43 -19.40
N ILE A 335 -26.39 25.34 -18.90
CA ILE A 335 -26.65 26.79 -18.85
C ILE A 335 -26.11 27.40 -20.14
N THR A 336 -26.86 28.34 -20.73
CA THR A 336 -26.36 29.19 -21.82
C THR A 336 -25.16 29.97 -21.30
N PRO A 337 -23.94 29.81 -21.85
CA PRO A 337 -22.75 30.49 -21.32
C PRO A 337 -23.01 31.99 -21.22
N THR A 338 -22.88 32.53 -20.00
CA THR A 338 -23.05 33.97 -19.79
C THR A 338 -21.75 34.70 -20.15
N PRO A 339 -21.81 36.02 -20.45
CA PRO A 339 -20.61 36.83 -20.65
C PRO A 339 -19.63 36.80 -19.46
N LEU A 340 -20.10 36.38 -18.27
CA LEU A 340 -19.32 36.26 -17.04
C LEU A 340 -18.63 34.90 -16.88
N GLY A 341 -18.72 34.00 -17.87
CA GLY A 341 -18.03 32.69 -17.83
C GLY A 341 -18.74 31.63 -16.99
N GLU A 342 -20.03 31.83 -16.67
CA GLU A 342 -20.84 30.84 -15.95
C GLU A 342 -21.22 29.72 -16.92
N GLY A 343 -20.44 28.63 -16.86
CA GLY A 343 -20.65 27.44 -17.66
C GLY A 343 -20.84 26.20 -16.79
N LYS A 344 -21.15 25.08 -17.46
CA LYS A 344 -21.36 23.77 -16.82
C LYS A 344 -20.25 23.41 -15.82
N SER A 345 -18.98 23.55 -16.19
CA SER A 345 -17.85 23.23 -15.30
C SER A 345 -17.83 24.12 -14.06
N THR A 346 -17.97 25.44 -14.23
CA THR A 346 -18.02 26.42 -13.14
C THR A 346 -19.15 26.11 -12.16
N THR A 347 -20.36 25.82 -12.66
CA THR A 347 -21.50 25.43 -11.84
C THR A 347 -21.28 24.10 -11.11
N THR A 348 -20.72 23.10 -11.79
CA THR A 348 -20.41 21.80 -11.17
C THR A 348 -19.40 21.95 -10.04
N VAL A 349 -18.30 22.68 -10.27
CA VAL A 349 -17.26 22.90 -9.23
C VAL A 349 -17.82 23.72 -8.07
N GLY A 350 -18.55 24.80 -8.36
CA GLY A 350 -19.17 25.63 -7.32
C GLY A 350 -20.18 24.87 -6.46
N LEU A 351 -20.99 24.00 -7.07
CA LEU A 351 -21.92 23.13 -6.33
C LEU A 351 -21.19 22.15 -5.41
N VAL A 352 -20.10 21.57 -5.88
CA VAL A 352 -19.26 20.64 -5.11
C VAL A 352 -18.55 21.38 -3.95
N GLN A 353 -18.08 22.60 -4.18
CA GLN A 353 -17.53 23.46 -3.12
C GLN A 353 -18.60 23.82 -2.07
N ALA A 354 -19.81 24.18 -2.49
CA ALA A 354 -20.92 24.46 -1.57
C ALA A 354 -21.29 23.23 -0.72
N LEU A 355 -21.49 22.07 -1.36
CA LEU A 355 -21.84 20.82 -0.66
C LEU A 355 -20.71 20.33 0.25
N GLY A 356 -19.47 20.36 -0.23
CA GLY A 356 -18.32 19.85 0.51
C GLY A 356 -17.80 20.83 1.55
N ALA A 357 -17.28 21.98 1.11
CA ALA A 357 -16.56 22.91 1.98
C ALA A 357 -17.47 23.68 2.95
N HIS A 358 -18.73 23.93 2.59
CA HIS A 358 -19.66 24.69 3.42
C HIS A 358 -20.70 23.82 4.15
N LEU A 359 -21.16 22.74 3.53
CA LEU A 359 -22.18 21.84 4.12
C LEU A 359 -21.62 20.51 4.63
N HIS A 360 -20.30 20.29 4.50
CA HIS A 360 -19.59 19.11 4.97
C HIS A 360 -20.21 17.78 4.50
N GLN A 361 -20.71 17.76 3.26
CA GLN A 361 -21.23 16.56 2.61
C GLN A 361 -20.14 15.86 1.80
N ASN A 362 -20.19 14.53 1.74
CA ASN A 362 -19.33 13.77 0.83
C ASN A 362 -19.78 14.02 -0.62
N VAL A 363 -18.92 14.62 -1.43
CA VAL A 363 -19.22 14.98 -2.82
C VAL A 363 -17.97 14.99 -3.72
N PHE A 364 -18.12 14.55 -4.97
CA PHE A 364 -17.11 14.70 -6.02
C PHE A 364 -17.67 15.48 -7.22
N ALA A 365 -16.79 16.24 -7.86
CA ALA A 365 -17.03 16.78 -9.19
C ALA A 365 -16.65 15.73 -10.25
N CYS A 366 -17.64 15.25 -11.01
CA CYS A 366 -17.37 14.41 -12.18
C CYS A 366 -17.33 15.29 -13.43
N VAL A 367 -16.13 15.68 -13.84
CA VAL A 367 -15.91 16.51 -15.04
C VAL A 367 -15.11 15.75 -16.08
N ARG A 368 -15.45 15.96 -17.36
CA ARG A 368 -14.69 15.41 -18.48
C ARG A 368 -13.49 16.32 -18.78
N GLN A 369 -12.32 15.73 -19.02
CA GLN A 369 -11.17 16.47 -19.54
C GLN A 369 -11.55 17.21 -20.84
N PRO A 370 -11.23 18.51 -20.98
CA PRO A 370 -11.50 19.26 -22.21
C PRO A 370 -10.69 18.71 -23.39
N SER A 371 -11.23 18.84 -24.61
CA SER A 371 -10.38 18.76 -25.81
C SER A 371 -9.48 19.99 -25.91
N GLN A 372 -8.32 19.85 -26.55
CA GLN A 372 -7.32 20.93 -26.62
C GLN A 372 -7.78 22.11 -27.50
N GLY A 373 -8.58 21.87 -28.54
CA GLY A 373 -9.09 22.90 -29.45
C GLY A 373 -9.86 24.02 -28.75
N PRO A 374 -10.86 23.73 -27.92
CA PRO A 374 -11.51 24.69 -27.04
C PRO A 374 -10.54 25.44 -26.12
N THR A 375 -9.59 24.75 -25.48
CA THR A 375 -8.62 25.34 -24.54
C THR A 375 -7.82 26.51 -25.14
N PHE A 376 -7.49 26.45 -26.43
CA PHE A 376 -6.77 27.51 -27.15
C PHE A 376 -7.70 28.46 -27.96
N GLY A 377 -9.02 28.35 -27.78
CA GLY A 377 -10.04 29.15 -28.46
C GLY A 377 -10.91 29.96 -27.49
N ILE A 378 -12.10 30.39 -27.96
CA ILE A 378 -13.01 31.26 -27.18
C ILE A 378 -13.69 30.52 -26.01
N LYS A 379 -13.80 29.19 -26.09
CA LYS A 379 -14.38 28.35 -25.04
C LYS A 379 -13.26 27.98 -24.06
N GLY A 380 -13.00 28.82 -23.06
CA GLY A 380 -11.94 28.60 -22.06
C GLY A 380 -11.86 27.17 -21.52
N GLY A 381 -10.69 26.80 -20.98
CA GLY A 381 -10.42 25.44 -20.50
C GLY A 381 -11.53 24.93 -19.58
N ALA A 382 -12.02 23.70 -19.78
CA ALA A 382 -13.16 23.16 -19.03
C ALA A 382 -12.86 22.88 -17.54
N ALA A 383 -11.81 23.49 -17.00
CA ALA A 383 -11.43 23.49 -15.59
C ALA A 383 -12.38 24.32 -14.70
N GLY A 384 -13.16 25.25 -15.27
CA GLY A 384 -14.04 26.17 -14.51
C GLY A 384 -13.65 27.63 -14.72
N GLY A 385 -13.99 28.50 -13.76
CA GLY A 385 -13.68 29.94 -13.83
C GLY A 385 -13.76 30.63 -12.47
N GLY A 386 -13.01 31.72 -12.30
CA GLY A 386 -12.84 32.42 -11.04
C GLY A 386 -12.32 31.49 -9.94
N TYR A 387 -12.93 31.54 -8.75
CA TYR A 387 -12.60 30.64 -7.64
C TYR A 387 -13.27 29.25 -7.74
N CYS A 388 -14.13 29.05 -8.73
CA CYS A 388 -14.83 27.78 -9.00
C CYS A 388 -14.11 27.01 -10.11
N GLN A 389 -12.90 26.53 -9.84
CA GLN A 389 -12.07 25.83 -10.83
C GLN A 389 -11.30 24.61 -10.26
N VAL A 390 -10.94 23.69 -11.15
CA VAL A 390 -10.06 22.54 -10.89
C VAL A 390 -8.60 22.99 -10.98
N VAL A 391 -7.81 22.72 -9.94
CA VAL A 391 -6.39 23.10 -9.86
C VAL A 391 -5.47 21.87 -9.78
N PRO A 392 -4.27 21.89 -10.40
CA PRO A 392 -3.76 22.95 -11.29
C PRO A 392 -4.47 22.95 -12.66
N MET A 393 -4.93 24.13 -13.07
CA MET A 393 -5.71 24.31 -14.29
C MET A 393 -4.95 23.92 -15.56
N GLU A 394 -3.69 24.34 -15.66
CA GLU A 394 -2.78 24.05 -16.78
C GLU A 394 -2.61 22.54 -17.01
N GLU A 395 -2.45 21.80 -15.91
CA GLU A 395 -2.26 20.37 -15.93
C GLU A 395 -3.53 19.61 -16.34
N PHE A 396 -4.70 20.04 -15.88
CA PHE A 396 -6.00 19.46 -16.24
C PHE A 396 -6.34 19.72 -17.72
N ASN A 397 -6.08 20.94 -18.19
CA ASN A 397 -6.43 21.35 -19.55
C ASN A 397 -5.50 20.77 -20.62
N LEU A 398 -4.21 20.59 -20.32
CA LEU A 398 -3.21 20.19 -21.32
C LEU A 398 -3.03 18.68 -21.40
N HIS A 399 -2.90 17.98 -20.26
CA HIS A 399 -2.56 16.54 -20.23
C HIS A 399 -3.02 15.85 -18.93
N LEU A 400 -4.26 15.33 -18.92
CA LEU A 400 -4.80 14.55 -17.80
C LEU A 400 -4.78 13.03 -18.07
N THR A 401 -5.40 12.55 -19.15
CA THR A 401 -5.32 11.14 -19.55
C THR A 401 -4.55 11.02 -20.88
N GLY A 402 -3.57 10.12 -20.91
CA GLY A 402 -2.79 9.82 -22.13
C GLY A 402 -3.65 9.21 -23.26
N ASP A 403 -4.96 9.08 -23.09
CA ASP A 403 -5.87 8.41 -24.02
C ASP A 403 -5.95 9.13 -25.35
N ILE A 404 -6.00 10.47 -25.35
CA ILE A 404 -5.98 11.25 -26.61
C ILE A 404 -4.65 11.03 -27.33
N HIS A 405 -3.54 11.01 -26.59
CA HIS A 405 -2.22 10.75 -27.15
C HIS A 405 -2.11 9.31 -27.69
N ALA A 406 -2.61 8.32 -26.96
CA ALA A 406 -2.60 6.91 -27.35
C ALA A 406 -3.52 6.65 -28.56
N ILE A 407 -4.73 7.22 -28.57
CA ILE A 407 -5.64 7.18 -29.72
C ILE A 407 -5.00 7.85 -30.93
N THR A 408 -4.34 9.00 -30.74
CA THR A 408 -3.60 9.69 -31.81
C THR A 408 -2.48 8.83 -32.35
N ALA A 409 -1.64 8.27 -31.48
CA ALA A 409 -0.52 7.44 -31.88
C ALA A 409 -0.99 6.17 -32.61
N ALA A 410 -2.03 5.51 -32.08
CA ALA A 410 -2.64 4.35 -32.72
C ALA A 410 -3.22 4.71 -34.10
N ASN A 411 -3.99 5.80 -34.19
CA ASN A 411 -4.56 6.27 -35.45
C ASN A 411 -3.46 6.61 -36.47
N ASN A 412 -2.43 7.37 -36.06
CA ASN A 412 -1.32 7.71 -36.93
C ASN A 412 -0.51 6.48 -37.37
N LEU A 413 -0.35 5.48 -36.50
CA LEU A 413 0.34 4.23 -36.84
C LEU A 413 -0.44 3.43 -37.88
N VAL A 414 -1.77 3.32 -37.75
CA VAL A 414 -2.61 2.64 -38.76
C VAL A 414 -2.60 3.42 -40.07
N ALA A 415 -2.68 4.76 -40.02
CA ALA A 415 -2.57 5.61 -41.21
C ALA A 415 -1.27 5.35 -41.96
N ALA A 416 -0.14 5.40 -41.24
CA ALA A 416 1.18 5.15 -41.80
C ALA A 416 1.33 3.73 -42.37
N ALA A 417 0.75 2.72 -41.71
CA ALA A 417 0.77 1.35 -42.20
C ALA A 417 -0.03 1.18 -43.51
N VAL A 418 -1.20 1.80 -43.60
CA VAL A 418 -2.01 1.82 -44.83
C VAL A 418 -1.27 2.54 -45.96
N ASP A 419 -0.60 3.65 -45.65
CA ASP A 419 0.13 4.45 -46.65
C ASP A 419 1.35 3.74 -47.19
N ALA A 420 2.18 3.20 -46.30
CA ALA A 420 3.32 2.39 -46.68
C ALA A 420 2.86 1.21 -47.54
N ARG A 421 1.70 0.62 -47.22
CA ARG A 421 1.14 -0.49 -47.99
C ARG A 421 0.73 -0.07 -49.40
N ILE A 422 -0.04 1.01 -49.54
CA ILE A 422 -0.46 1.56 -50.84
C ILE A 422 0.78 1.93 -51.67
N PHE A 423 1.74 2.64 -51.08
CA PHE A 423 2.98 3.05 -51.75
C PHE A 423 3.78 1.84 -52.26
N HIS A 424 3.95 0.80 -51.44
CA HIS A 424 4.66 -0.40 -51.87
C HIS A 424 3.92 -1.17 -52.96
N GLU A 425 2.59 -1.25 -52.92
CA GLU A 425 1.82 -1.88 -54.00
C GLU A 425 1.90 -1.10 -55.32
N LEU A 426 1.93 0.24 -55.27
CA LEU A 426 2.04 1.09 -56.45
C LEU A 426 3.45 1.07 -57.07
N THR A 427 4.49 0.91 -56.25
CA THR A 427 5.88 1.11 -56.71
C THR A 427 6.70 -0.16 -56.86
N GLN A 428 6.18 -1.31 -56.41
CA GLN A 428 6.90 -2.58 -56.47
C GLN A 428 6.18 -3.62 -57.33
N ASN A 429 6.98 -4.51 -57.92
CA ASN A 429 6.45 -5.68 -58.61
C ASN A 429 5.99 -6.75 -57.60
N ASP A 430 5.09 -7.62 -58.05
CA ASP A 430 4.48 -8.67 -57.20
C ASP A 430 5.52 -9.62 -56.62
N GLN A 431 6.59 -9.89 -57.38
CA GLN A 431 7.66 -10.77 -56.95
C GLN A 431 8.47 -10.17 -55.78
N ALA A 432 8.71 -8.87 -55.79
CA ALA A 432 9.40 -8.14 -54.73
C ALA A 432 8.55 -8.10 -53.46
N LEU A 433 7.24 -7.87 -53.60
CA LEU A 433 6.29 -7.94 -52.49
C LEU A 433 6.23 -9.35 -51.91
N TYR A 434 6.18 -10.38 -52.76
CA TYR A 434 6.18 -11.78 -52.36
C TYR A 434 7.42 -12.17 -51.58
N ASN A 435 8.60 -11.73 -52.04
CA ASN A 435 9.88 -11.99 -51.39
C ASN A 435 9.98 -11.35 -50.00
N ARG A 436 9.28 -10.24 -49.75
CA ARG A 436 9.23 -9.59 -48.44
C ARG A 436 8.21 -10.24 -47.51
N LEU A 437 7.05 -10.65 -48.05
CA LEU A 437 6.00 -11.31 -47.28
C LEU A 437 6.37 -12.74 -46.91
N VAL A 438 7.08 -13.44 -47.80
CA VAL A 438 7.53 -14.82 -47.62
C VAL A 438 9.04 -14.89 -47.84
N PRO A 439 9.84 -14.36 -46.90
CA PRO A 439 11.28 -14.34 -47.03
C PRO A 439 11.84 -15.76 -47.01
N SER A 440 12.95 -15.97 -47.71
CA SER A 440 13.72 -17.20 -47.60
C SER A 440 14.63 -17.10 -46.37
N VAL A 441 14.44 -18.00 -45.42
CA VAL A 441 15.32 -18.14 -44.25
C VAL A 441 16.03 -19.47 -44.41
N SER A 442 17.37 -19.42 -44.53
CA SER A 442 18.20 -20.62 -44.77
C SER A 442 17.74 -21.44 -45.99
N GLY A 443 17.31 -20.77 -47.07
CA GLY A 443 16.85 -21.41 -48.30
C GLY A 443 15.41 -21.90 -48.27
N VAL A 444 14.72 -21.85 -47.12
CA VAL A 444 13.34 -22.34 -46.97
C VAL A 444 12.36 -21.17 -46.88
N ARG A 445 11.27 -21.27 -47.64
CA ARG A 445 10.11 -20.37 -47.52
C ARG A 445 8.97 -21.11 -46.83
N LYS A 446 8.28 -20.45 -45.91
CA LYS A 446 7.12 -21.00 -45.21
C LYS A 446 6.05 -19.94 -45.04
N PHE A 447 4.78 -20.31 -45.27
CA PHE A 447 3.67 -19.46 -44.89
C PHE A 447 3.43 -19.50 -43.38
N SER A 448 3.16 -18.34 -42.79
CA SER A 448 2.58 -18.21 -41.45
C SER A 448 1.09 -18.55 -41.44
N ASP A 449 0.53 -18.82 -40.26
CA ASP A 449 -0.89 -19.16 -40.11
C ASP A 449 -1.83 -18.04 -40.61
N ILE A 450 -1.40 -16.78 -40.50
CA ILE A 450 -2.16 -15.63 -41.02
C ILE A 450 -2.18 -15.65 -42.56
N GLN A 451 -1.05 -15.98 -43.20
CA GLN A 451 -0.93 -16.08 -44.64
C GLN A 451 -1.75 -17.25 -45.20
N ILE A 452 -1.74 -18.39 -44.52
CA ILE A 452 -2.59 -19.54 -44.88
C ILE A 452 -4.07 -19.17 -44.80
N ARG A 453 -4.49 -18.45 -43.74
CA ARG A 453 -5.88 -17.96 -43.63
C ARG A 453 -6.25 -17.00 -44.76
N ARG A 454 -5.32 -16.15 -45.20
CA ARG A 454 -5.53 -15.27 -46.36
C ARG A 454 -5.67 -16.06 -47.66
N LEU A 455 -4.78 -17.01 -47.93
CA LEU A 455 -4.87 -17.87 -49.11
C LEU A 455 -6.21 -18.60 -49.18
N LYS A 456 -6.67 -19.17 -48.06
CA LYS A 456 -8.01 -19.78 -47.97
C LYS A 456 -9.14 -18.81 -48.29
N LYS A 457 -9.09 -17.56 -47.79
CA LYS A 457 -10.09 -16.53 -48.13
C LYS A 457 -10.10 -16.16 -49.61
N LEU A 458 -8.96 -16.28 -50.27
CA LEU A 458 -8.79 -16.06 -51.72
C LEU A 458 -9.13 -17.31 -52.56
N GLY A 459 -9.57 -18.41 -51.93
CA GLY A 459 -9.86 -19.67 -52.64
C GLY A 459 -8.63 -20.50 -53.01
N ILE A 460 -7.45 -20.15 -52.48
CA ILE A 460 -6.18 -20.82 -52.77
C ILE A 460 -5.87 -21.83 -51.66
N ASN A 461 -5.93 -23.13 -51.98
CA ASN A 461 -5.69 -24.22 -51.03
C ASN A 461 -4.23 -24.72 -50.98
N LYS A 462 -3.32 -24.00 -51.64
CA LYS A 462 -1.89 -24.35 -51.70
C LYS A 462 -1.18 -23.92 -50.42
N THR A 463 -0.39 -24.82 -49.83
CA THR A 463 0.37 -24.56 -48.61
C THR A 463 1.87 -24.45 -48.86
N ASP A 464 2.33 -24.75 -50.08
CA ASP A 464 3.72 -24.60 -50.52
C ASP A 464 3.93 -23.23 -51.15
N PRO A 465 4.82 -22.38 -50.61
CA PRO A 465 5.18 -21.08 -51.18
C PRO A 465 5.77 -21.11 -52.59
N THR A 466 6.24 -22.25 -53.08
CA THR A 466 6.79 -22.36 -54.44
C THR A 466 5.74 -22.77 -55.47
N ALA A 467 4.56 -23.21 -55.03
CA ALA A 467 3.50 -23.75 -55.87
C ALA A 467 2.48 -22.70 -56.36
N LEU A 468 2.58 -21.45 -55.90
CA LEU A 468 1.69 -20.38 -56.33
C LEU A 468 1.99 -19.95 -57.77
N THR A 469 0.96 -19.81 -58.60
CA THR A 469 1.08 -19.22 -59.95
C THR A 469 1.31 -17.71 -59.85
N LYS A 470 1.67 -17.05 -60.96
CA LYS A 470 1.87 -15.59 -60.96
C LYS A 470 0.58 -14.85 -60.56
N GLU A 471 -0.56 -15.36 -60.99
CA GLU A 471 -1.89 -14.82 -60.70
C GLU A 471 -2.26 -15.03 -59.23
N GLU A 472 -1.97 -16.20 -58.68
CA GLU A 472 -2.18 -16.48 -57.25
C GLU A 472 -1.23 -15.66 -56.37
N VAL A 473 0.02 -15.44 -56.80
CA VAL A 473 0.97 -14.54 -56.14
C VAL A 473 0.42 -13.11 -56.15
N ASN A 474 -0.07 -12.61 -57.28
CA ASN A 474 -0.68 -11.28 -57.39
C ASN A 474 -1.83 -11.09 -56.38
N LEU A 475 -2.81 -12.00 -56.39
CA LEU A 475 -3.96 -11.98 -55.46
C LEU A 475 -3.53 -12.10 -53.98
N PHE A 476 -2.50 -12.90 -53.71
CA PHE A 476 -1.99 -13.08 -52.36
C PHE A 476 -1.26 -11.85 -51.84
N VAL A 477 -0.40 -11.23 -52.65
CA VAL A 477 0.49 -10.14 -52.22
C VAL A 477 -0.12 -8.76 -52.31
N ARG A 478 -1.23 -8.55 -53.02
CA ARG A 478 -1.92 -7.26 -53.13
C ARG A 478 -3.20 -7.22 -52.29
N LEU A 479 -3.38 -6.14 -51.54
CA LEU A 479 -4.63 -5.84 -50.85
C LEU A 479 -5.55 -5.02 -51.74
N ASP A 480 -5.01 -4.35 -52.77
CA ASP A 480 -5.74 -3.50 -53.72
C ASP A 480 -6.67 -2.53 -52.99
N ILE A 481 -6.10 -1.88 -51.98
CA ILE A 481 -6.80 -0.89 -51.17
C ILE A 481 -7.20 0.27 -52.08
N ASP A 482 -8.50 0.49 -52.25
CA ASP A 482 -9.03 1.65 -52.97
C ASP A 482 -8.91 2.90 -52.09
N PRO A 483 -8.01 3.85 -52.42
CA PRO A 483 -7.82 5.05 -51.61
C PRO A 483 -9.07 5.95 -51.57
N GLY A 484 -9.92 5.91 -52.59
CA GLY A 484 -11.15 6.72 -52.67
C GLY A 484 -12.23 6.27 -51.69
N THR A 485 -12.15 5.03 -51.19
CA THR A 485 -13.07 4.49 -50.18
C THR A 485 -12.60 4.74 -48.75
N ILE A 486 -11.32 5.11 -48.57
CA ILE A 486 -10.76 5.39 -47.24
C ILE A 486 -10.98 6.85 -46.90
N THR A 487 -11.85 7.08 -45.93
CA THR A 487 -11.97 8.38 -45.27
C THR A 487 -11.18 8.36 -43.98
N TRP A 488 -10.08 9.14 -43.94
CA TRP A 488 -9.24 9.25 -42.75
C TRP A 488 -9.61 10.50 -41.94
N GLN A 489 -10.60 10.39 -41.07
CA GLN A 489 -10.89 11.45 -40.11
C GLN A 489 -9.80 11.41 -39.04
N ARG A 490 -8.81 12.33 -39.10
CA ARG A 490 -7.86 12.48 -37.99
C ARG A 490 -8.64 12.84 -36.73
N VAL A 491 -8.59 11.96 -35.74
CA VAL A 491 -9.22 12.17 -34.43
C VAL A 491 -8.29 13.04 -33.59
N LEU A 492 -8.15 14.32 -33.95
CA LEU A 492 -7.54 15.31 -33.08
C LEU A 492 -8.20 16.66 -33.26
N ASP A 493 -8.82 17.13 -32.19
CA ASP A 493 -9.34 18.48 -32.03
C ASP A 493 -8.19 19.35 -31.47
N THR A 494 -7.06 19.43 -32.18
CA THR A 494 -5.87 20.22 -31.79
C THR A 494 -5.79 21.51 -32.59
N ASN A 495 -6.75 22.42 -32.41
CA ASN A 495 -6.78 23.75 -33.05
C ASN A 495 -6.25 23.75 -34.51
N ASP A 496 -6.63 22.73 -35.27
CA ASP A 496 -6.02 22.35 -36.54
C ASP A 496 -6.94 22.71 -37.70
N ARG A 497 -7.84 23.68 -37.50
CA ARG A 497 -8.83 24.11 -38.52
C ARG A 497 -8.18 24.33 -39.90
N PHE A 498 -6.94 24.83 -39.92
CA PHE A 498 -6.15 25.05 -41.14
C PHE A 498 -5.46 23.79 -41.69
N LEU A 499 -5.32 22.72 -40.90
CA LEU A 499 -4.70 21.43 -41.25
C LEU A 499 -5.74 20.32 -41.52
N ARG A 500 -7.03 20.63 -41.65
CA ARG A 500 -8.06 19.61 -41.95
C ARG A 500 -7.96 18.98 -43.35
N LYS A 501 -7.05 19.48 -44.18
CA LYS A 501 -6.62 18.88 -45.45
C LYS A 501 -5.09 18.88 -45.43
N ILE A 502 -4.47 17.69 -45.31
CA ILE A 502 -3.01 17.56 -45.27
C ILE A 502 -2.62 16.75 -46.48
N THR A 503 -1.93 17.39 -47.43
CA THR A 503 -1.33 16.64 -48.51
C THR A 503 -0.10 15.90 -47.98
N ILE A 504 -0.17 14.57 -47.93
CA ILE A 504 0.96 13.70 -47.61
C ILE A 504 1.60 13.14 -48.89
N GLY A 505 2.80 12.56 -48.78
CA GLY A 505 3.50 12.01 -49.95
C GLY A 505 4.28 13.07 -50.77
N GLN A 506 4.61 14.22 -50.15
CA GLN A 506 5.30 15.33 -50.83
C GLN A 506 6.83 15.18 -50.91
N SER A 507 7.40 14.18 -50.22
CA SER A 507 8.84 13.92 -50.28
C SER A 507 9.25 13.39 -51.66
N PRO A 508 10.43 13.77 -52.19
CA PRO A 508 10.95 13.20 -53.44
C PRO A 508 11.02 11.67 -53.43
N THR A 509 11.16 11.04 -52.26
CA THR A 509 11.20 9.58 -52.08
C THR A 509 9.86 8.90 -52.38
N GLU A 510 8.76 9.65 -52.37
CA GLU A 510 7.40 9.17 -52.60
C GLU A 510 7.05 9.12 -54.09
N LYS A 511 8.02 9.41 -54.98
CA LYS A 511 7.93 9.24 -56.44
C LYS A 511 6.72 9.92 -57.09
N GLY A 512 6.28 11.05 -56.53
CA GLY A 512 5.14 11.83 -57.03
C GLY A 512 3.77 11.31 -56.61
N PHE A 513 3.70 10.25 -55.79
CA PHE A 513 2.44 9.74 -55.24
C PHE A 513 2.06 10.51 -53.98
N SER A 514 1.21 11.52 -54.13
CA SER A 514 0.67 12.32 -53.03
C SER A 514 -0.84 12.17 -52.88
N ARG A 515 -1.36 12.42 -51.67
CA ARG A 515 -2.80 12.35 -51.36
C ARG A 515 -3.19 13.38 -50.31
N VAL A 516 -4.44 13.86 -50.35
CA VAL A 516 -5.01 14.92 -49.49
C VAL A 516 -5.78 14.34 -48.31
#